data_AF-A0A943ZYF6-F1
#
_entry.id   AF-A0A943ZYF6-F1
#
_cell.length_a   1.000
_cell.length_b   1.000
_cell.length_c   1.000
_cell.angle_alpha   90.00
_cell.angle_beta   90.00
_cell.angle_gamma   90.00
#
_symmetry.space_group_name_H-M   'P 1'
#
loop_
_entity.id
_entity.type
_entity.pdbx_description
1 polymer ?
#
loop_
_entity_poly.entity_id
_entity_poly.type
_entity_poly.pdbx_seq_one_letter_code
_entity_poly.pdbx_strand_id
1 'polypeptide(L)'
;MAKTDKLTKKLLLFGVLGAAAVIVVSLIVGLEAKSMFSGIVVVWAILMVVRMYIINGRNKEYAQMLEHLNKILAEDNDPEKYIKKCNDYIEKVDDSAFKEMLKVNSAVGYSVMGKYAEAIEVIKSADLSKLNPSHRAVAINNIAQFSYFLGRDADGTKYVEDNFQVMQKYLSNKNFAATFMTTFSFYYYLRGNKSKAEKYTENVIGFIKNSGSSSEGDMVILQKMSDLLEKIKAMPDPEEIYDDDNE
;
A
#
# COMPACT_ATOMS: atom_id res chain seq x y z
N MET A 1 4.61 -13.80 -17.97
CA MET A 1 6.03 -13.84 -17.57
C MET A 1 6.41 -12.51 -16.96
N ALA A 2 6.83 -12.46 -15.70
CA ALA A 2 7.32 -11.23 -15.09
C ALA A 2 8.58 -10.76 -15.83
N LYS A 3 8.64 -9.47 -16.19
CA LYS A 3 9.78 -8.87 -16.88
C LYS A 3 10.99 -8.97 -15.95
N THR A 4 12.01 -9.73 -16.33
CA THR A 4 13.25 -9.87 -15.55
C THR A 4 13.89 -8.49 -15.34
N ASP A 5 14.12 -8.10 -14.08
CA ASP A 5 14.64 -6.78 -13.76
C ASP A 5 16.08 -6.60 -14.27
N LYS A 6 16.51 -5.33 -14.40
CA LYS A 6 17.80 -4.97 -15.02
C LYS A 6 19.00 -5.55 -14.25
N LEU A 7 18.92 -5.67 -12.92
CA LEU A 7 19.97 -6.26 -12.10
C LEU A 7 20.05 -7.77 -12.36
N THR A 8 18.90 -8.45 -12.38
CA THR A 8 18.86 -9.89 -12.69
C THR A 8 19.41 -10.18 -14.08
N LYS A 9 19.08 -9.37 -15.11
CA LYS A 9 19.67 -9.53 -16.45
C LYS A 9 21.19 -9.38 -16.46
N LYS A 10 21.74 -8.38 -15.76
CA LYS A 10 23.19 -8.18 -15.66
C LYS A 10 23.87 -9.34 -14.95
N LEU A 11 23.31 -9.80 -13.84
CA LEU A 11 23.86 -10.93 -13.08
C LEU A 11 23.81 -12.24 -13.87
N LEU A 12 22.73 -12.49 -14.62
CA LEU A 12 22.65 -13.63 -15.54
C LEU A 12 23.74 -13.58 -16.61
N LEU A 13 23.96 -12.40 -17.22
CA LEU A 13 25.03 -12.22 -18.20
C LEU A 13 26.41 -12.52 -17.60
N PHE A 14 26.71 -11.98 -16.40
CA PHE A 14 27.95 -12.27 -15.69
C PHE A 14 28.09 -13.75 -15.32
N GLY A 15 26.99 -14.42 -14.95
CA GLY A 15 26.97 -15.86 -14.66
C GLY A 15 27.29 -16.70 -15.89
N VAL A 16 26.70 -16.37 -17.04
CA VAL A 16 26.98 -17.06 -18.32
C VAL A 16 28.44 -16.85 -18.74
N LEU A 17 28.94 -15.61 -18.68
CA LEU A 17 30.33 -15.30 -19.02
C LEU A 17 31.31 -15.97 -18.06
N GLY A 18 31.01 -15.97 -16.76
CA GLY A 18 31.81 -16.64 -15.74
C GLY A 18 31.86 -18.16 -15.94
N ALA A 19 30.72 -18.79 -16.24
CA ALA A 19 30.66 -20.21 -16.54
C ALA A 19 31.46 -20.57 -17.79
N ALA A 20 31.34 -19.78 -18.86
CA ALA A 20 32.13 -19.97 -20.08
C ALA A 20 33.63 -19.87 -19.81
N ALA A 21 34.07 -18.89 -19.00
CA ALA A 21 35.46 -18.75 -18.60
C ALA A 21 35.95 -19.97 -17.80
N VAL A 22 35.16 -20.48 -16.84
CA VAL A 22 35.49 -21.70 -16.09
C VAL A 22 35.65 -22.90 -17.00
N ILE A 23 34.78 -23.06 -18.00
CA ILE A 23 34.87 -24.15 -18.98
C ILE A 23 36.16 -24.05 -19.80
N VAL A 24 36.46 -22.88 -20.35
CA VAL A 24 37.67 -22.67 -21.18
C VAL A 24 38.94 -22.95 -20.37
N VAL A 25 39.05 -22.41 -19.16
CA VAL A 25 40.20 -22.64 -18.27
C VAL A 25 40.31 -24.13 -17.91
N SER A 26 39.18 -24.78 -17.62
CA SER A 26 39.15 -26.21 -17.28
C SER A 26 39.65 -27.10 -18.43
N LEU A 27 39.30 -26.75 -19.68
CA LEU A 27 39.79 -27.45 -20.87
C LEU A 27 41.29 -27.26 -21.10
N ILE A 28 41.80 -26.04 -20.90
CA ILE A 28 43.24 -25.74 -21.05
C ILE A 28 44.08 -26.49 -20.01
N VAL A 29 43.60 -26.59 -18.78
CA VAL A 29 44.31 -27.20 -17.65
C VAL A 29 44.07 -28.71 -17.56
N GLY A 30 43.14 -29.27 -18.34
CA GLY A 30 42.80 -30.70 -18.31
C GLY A 30 42.07 -31.11 -17.03
N LEU A 31 41.25 -30.23 -16.45
CA LEU A 31 40.48 -30.52 -15.25
C LEU A 31 39.36 -31.53 -15.52
N GLU A 32 39.11 -32.41 -14.56
CA GLU A 32 37.98 -33.33 -14.60
C GLU A 32 36.63 -32.59 -14.58
N ALA A 33 35.61 -33.21 -15.18
CA ALA A 33 34.27 -32.64 -15.27
C ALA A 33 33.69 -32.23 -13.90
N LYS A 34 33.93 -33.02 -12.84
CA LYS A 34 33.46 -32.70 -11.47
C LYS A 34 34.00 -31.36 -10.97
N SER A 35 35.29 -31.09 -11.20
CA SER A 35 35.95 -29.85 -10.79
C SER A 35 35.43 -28.65 -11.59
N MET A 36 35.20 -28.85 -12.89
CA MET A 36 34.58 -27.83 -13.76
C MET A 36 33.16 -27.48 -13.29
N PHE A 37 32.31 -28.48 -13.01
CA PHE A 37 30.97 -28.26 -12.48
C PHE A 37 30.99 -27.56 -11.13
N SER A 38 31.88 -27.96 -10.22
CA SER A 38 32.07 -27.29 -8.92
C SER A 38 32.41 -25.80 -9.11
N GLY A 39 33.33 -25.47 -10.02
CA GLY A 39 33.68 -24.08 -10.33
C GLY A 39 32.49 -23.26 -10.83
N ILE A 40 31.65 -23.83 -11.71
CA ILE A 40 30.43 -23.17 -12.20
C ILE A 40 29.45 -22.93 -11.04
N VAL A 41 29.25 -23.92 -10.16
CA VAL A 41 28.38 -23.79 -8.98
C VAL A 41 28.87 -22.68 -8.04
N VAL A 42 30.18 -22.58 -7.81
CA VAL A 42 30.78 -21.52 -6.99
C VAL A 42 30.52 -20.14 -7.59
N VAL A 43 30.69 -19.97 -8.92
CA VAL A 43 30.36 -18.70 -9.60
C VAL A 43 28.90 -18.33 -9.38
N TRP A 44 27.97 -19.28 -9.53
CA TRP A 44 26.55 -19.03 -9.27
C TRP A 44 26.27 -18.67 -7.80
N ALA A 45 26.89 -19.36 -6.85
CA ALA A 45 26.73 -19.07 -5.42
C ALA A 45 27.20 -17.64 -5.08
N ILE A 46 28.36 -17.22 -5.62
CA ILE A 46 28.87 -15.85 -5.44
C ILE A 46 27.88 -14.83 -5.99
N LEU A 47 27.34 -15.06 -7.20
CA LEU A 47 26.37 -14.14 -7.79
C LEU A 47 25.07 -14.04 -6.98
N MET A 48 24.61 -15.12 -6.34
CA MET A 48 23.47 -15.07 -5.42
C MET A 48 23.76 -14.22 -4.18
N VAL A 49 24.95 -14.37 -3.58
CA VAL A 49 25.38 -13.57 -2.42
C VAL A 49 25.50 -12.09 -2.80
N VAL A 50 26.11 -11.78 -3.95
CA VAL A 50 26.20 -10.40 -4.47
C VAL A 50 24.81 -9.81 -4.69
N ARG A 51 23.89 -10.58 -5.30
CA ARG A 51 22.50 -10.15 -5.49
C ARG A 51 21.82 -9.83 -4.16
N MET A 52 21.96 -10.72 -3.18
CA MET A 52 21.38 -10.55 -1.84
C MET A 52 21.92 -9.28 -1.17
N TYR A 53 23.22 -9.02 -1.25
CA TYR A 53 23.83 -7.82 -0.68
C TYR A 53 23.29 -6.54 -1.32
N ILE A 54 23.18 -6.50 -2.66
CA ILE A 54 22.63 -5.35 -3.39
C ILE A 54 21.16 -5.11 -3.02
N ILE A 55 20.35 -6.16 -2.96
CA ILE A 55 18.93 -6.06 -2.60
C ILE A 55 18.77 -5.57 -1.16
N ASN A 56 19.54 -6.13 -0.21
CA ASN A 56 19.50 -5.69 1.19
C ASN A 56 19.93 -4.24 1.34
N GLY A 57 20.96 -3.80 0.61
CA GLY A 57 21.40 -2.40 0.58
C GLY A 57 20.29 -1.46 0.10
N ARG A 58 19.64 -1.79 -1.03
CA ARG A 58 18.52 -1.02 -1.57
C ARG A 58 17.32 -0.99 -0.62
N ASN A 59 16.98 -2.12 -0.01
CA ASN A 59 15.87 -2.20 0.94
C ASN A 59 16.14 -1.34 2.19
N LYS A 60 17.40 -1.29 2.67
CA LYS A 60 17.80 -0.42 3.77
C LYS A 60 17.66 1.05 3.39
N GLU A 61 18.09 1.44 2.20
CA GLU A 61 17.93 2.80 1.70
C GLU A 61 16.44 3.19 1.58
N TYR A 62 15.60 2.31 1.04
CA TYR A 62 14.15 2.54 0.96
C TYR A 62 13.51 2.64 2.34
N ALA A 63 13.91 1.82 3.29
CA ALA A 63 13.43 1.92 4.67
C ALA A 63 13.79 3.28 5.29
N GLN A 64 15.02 3.77 5.10
CA GLN A 64 15.45 5.08 5.57
C GLN A 64 14.68 6.23 4.91
N MET A 65 14.38 6.12 3.61
CA MET A 65 13.53 7.09 2.92
C MET A 65 12.12 7.14 3.52
N LEU A 66 11.51 5.98 3.79
CA LEU A 66 10.18 5.90 4.38
C LEU A 66 10.15 6.38 5.83
N GLU A 67 11.18 6.07 6.62
CA GLU A 67 11.32 6.57 7.99
C GLU A 67 11.43 8.10 8.01
N HIS A 68 12.23 8.68 7.11
CA HIS A 68 12.33 10.13 6.96
C HIS A 68 11.00 10.77 6.53
N LEU A 69 10.27 10.14 5.61
CA LEU A 69 8.93 10.58 5.23
C LEU A 69 7.96 10.52 6.41
N ASN A 70 7.98 9.43 7.19
CA ASN A 70 7.14 9.29 8.37
C ASN A 70 7.43 10.39 9.40
N LYS A 71 8.69 10.72 9.63
CA LYS A 71 9.09 11.83 10.51
C LYS A 71 8.50 13.16 10.06
N ILE A 72 8.57 13.49 8.78
CA ILE A 72 8.02 14.76 8.26
C ILE A 72 6.51 14.84 8.50
N LEU A 73 5.78 13.76 8.25
CA LEU A 73 4.31 13.81 8.36
C LEU A 73 3.82 13.66 9.81
N ALA A 74 4.41 12.75 10.58
CA ALA A 74 3.93 12.39 11.91
C ALA A 74 4.53 13.26 13.03
N GLU A 75 5.78 13.69 12.90
CA GLU A 75 6.46 14.52 13.92
C GLU A 75 6.44 16.00 13.55
N ASP A 76 6.86 16.35 12.32
CA ASP A 76 6.94 17.75 11.89
C ASP A 76 5.54 18.32 11.51
N ASN A 77 4.55 17.46 11.27
CA ASN A 77 3.20 17.80 10.77
C ASN A 77 3.22 18.74 9.54
N ASP A 78 4.12 18.46 8.58
CA ASP A 78 4.36 19.30 7.40
C ASP A 78 4.01 18.53 6.10
N PRO A 79 2.72 18.54 5.68
CA PRO A 79 2.26 17.77 4.53
C PRO A 79 2.83 18.29 3.20
N GLU A 80 3.09 19.59 3.05
CA GLU A 80 3.73 20.14 1.84
C GLU A 80 5.18 19.67 1.69
N LYS A 81 5.97 19.70 2.76
CA LYS A 81 7.35 19.17 2.78
C LYS A 81 7.33 17.67 2.53
N TYR A 82 6.35 16.94 3.07
CA TYR A 82 6.19 15.52 2.82
C TYR A 82 5.99 15.22 1.33
N ILE A 83 5.08 15.93 0.66
CA ILE A 83 4.83 15.79 -0.79
C ILE A 83 6.09 16.10 -1.58
N LYS A 84 6.74 17.23 -1.28
CA LYS A 84 8.00 17.62 -1.94
C LYS A 84 9.05 16.53 -1.79
N LYS A 85 9.19 15.96 -0.59
CA LYS A 85 10.18 14.90 -0.33
C LYS A 85 9.87 13.59 -1.05
N CYS A 86 8.59 13.22 -1.16
CA CYS A 86 8.18 12.09 -2.00
C CYS A 86 8.64 12.29 -3.44
N ASN A 87 8.40 13.48 -4.01
CA ASN A 87 8.80 13.81 -5.38
C ASN A 87 10.33 13.81 -5.55
N ASP A 88 11.08 14.38 -4.60
CA ASP A 88 12.55 14.32 -4.60
C ASP A 88 13.06 12.87 -4.63
N TYR A 89 12.41 11.96 -3.90
CA TYR A 89 12.80 10.54 -3.88
C TYR A 89 12.40 9.81 -5.16
N ILE A 90 11.27 10.14 -5.77
CA ILE A 90 10.85 9.58 -7.08
C ILE A 90 11.91 9.84 -8.16
N GLU A 91 12.53 11.02 -8.16
CA GLU A 91 13.60 11.38 -9.10
C GLU A 91 14.92 10.64 -8.81
N LYS A 92 15.18 10.27 -7.55
CA LYS A 92 16.44 9.62 -7.14
C LYS A 92 16.47 8.12 -7.30
N VAL A 93 15.34 7.45 -7.15
CA VAL A 93 15.29 5.98 -7.18
C VAL A 93 15.18 5.49 -8.63
N ASP A 94 15.72 4.31 -8.93
CA ASP A 94 15.55 3.67 -10.25
C ASP A 94 14.40 2.64 -10.25
N ASP A 95 13.97 2.19 -9.08
CA ASP A 95 12.96 1.14 -8.96
C ASP A 95 11.57 1.66 -9.30
N SER A 96 11.02 1.20 -10.41
CA SER A 96 9.72 1.63 -10.88
C SER A 96 8.60 1.32 -9.90
N ALA A 97 8.62 0.19 -9.20
CA ALA A 97 7.57 -0.15 -8.25
C ALA A 97 7.64 0.75 -7.01
N PHE A 98 8.86 1.05 -6.54
CA PHE A 98 9.06 2.00 -5.45
C PHE A 98 8.67 3.43 -5.85
N LYS A 99 8.91 3.85 -7.11
CA LYS A 99 8.40 5.14 -7.63
C LYS A 99 6.89 5.24 -7.55
N GLU A 100 6.15 4.23 -8.05
CA GLU A 100 4.69 4.26 -7.98
C GLU A 100 4.22 4.26 -6.53
N MET A 101 4.92 3.55 -5.64
CA MET A 101 4.60 3.55 -4.20
C MET A 101 4.80 4.93 -3.58
N LEU A 102 5.90 5.62 -3.88
CA LEU A 102 6.15 6.99 -3.42
C LEU A 102 5.12 7.98 -3.98
N LYS A 103 4.67 7.79 -5.22
CA LYS A 103 3.60 8.59 -5.82
C LYS A 103 2.27 8.37 -5.11
N VAL A 104 1.88 7.13 -4.83
CA VAL A 104 0.68 6.86 -4.02
C VAL A 104 0.82 7.43 -2.61
N ASN A 105 2.00 7.33 -2.00
CA ASN A 105 2.25 7.89 -0.67
C ASN A 105 2.10 9.41 -0.65
N SER A 106 2.53 10.14 -1.70
CA SER A 106 2.39 11.61 -1.72
C SER A 106 0.93 12.07 -1.66
N ALA A 107 -0.02 11.25 -2.11
CA ALA A 107 -1.45 11.51 -1.95
C ALA A 107 -1.89 11.63 -0.47
N VAL A 108 -1.16 10.99 0.46
CA VAL A 108 -1.43 11.11 1.90
C VAL A 108 -1.23 12.56 2.37
N GLY A 109 -0.17 13.23 1.91
CA GLY A 109 0.05 14.64 2.24
C GLY A 109 -1.11 15.53 1.78
N TYR A 110 -1.63 15.29 0.56
CA TYR A 110 -2.84 15.99 0.08
C TYR A 110 -4.06 15.70 0.96
N SER A 111 -4.24 14.45 1.37
CA SER A 111 -5.37 14.07 2.22
C SER A 111 -5.35 14.69 3.62
N VAL A 112 -4.16 14.87 4.21
CA VAL A 112 -4.00 15.54 5.51
C VAL A 112 -4.41 17.01 5.42
N MET A 113 -4.12 17.67 4.29
CA MET A 113 -4.59 19.03 4.00
C MET A 113 -6.07 19.11 3.59
N GLY A 114 -6.82 18.00 3.62
CA GLY A 114 -8.21 17.94 3.13
C GLY A 114 -8.37 18.05 1.59
N LYS A 115 -7.26 18.04 0.84
CA LYS A 115 -7.22 18.13 -0.64
C LYS A 115 -7.49 16.77 -1.28
N TYR A 116 -8.66 16.21 -1.00
CA TYR A 116 -9.02 14.84 -1.39
C TYR A 116 -9.13 14.65 -2.90
N ALA A 117 -9.56 15.68 -3.64
CA ALA A 117 -9.66 15.60 -5.09
C ALA A 117 -8.27 15.45 -5.73
N GLU A 118 -7.31 16.27 -5.30
CA GLU A 118 -5.91 16.19 -5.73
C GLU A 118 -5.27 14.86 -5.30
N ALA A 119 -5.56 14.38 -4.09
CA ALA A 119 -5.10 13.08 -3.62
C ALA A 119 -5.57 11.93 -4.54
N ILE A 120 -6.83 11.94 -4.96
CA ILE A 120 -7.36 10.94 -5.90
C ILE A 120 -6.62 11.00 -7.25
N GLU A 121 -6.41 12.19 -7.81
CA GLU A 121 -5.73 12.34 -9.09
C GLU A 121 -4.27 11.88 -9.04
N VAL A 122 -3.57 12.15 -7.92
CA VAL A 122 -2.22 11.62 -7.69
C VAL A 122 -2.23 10.09 -7.71
N ILE A 123 -3.15 9.44 -7.00
CA ILE A 123 -3.24 7.97 -6.98
C ILE A 123 -3.57 7.42 -8.38
N LYS A 124 -4.51 8.03 -9.10
CA LYS A 124 -4.88 7.63 -10.46
C LYS A 124 -3.74 7.80 -11.47
N SER A 125 -2.83 8.74 -11.24
CA SER A 125 -1.64 8.94 -12.07
C SER A 125 -0.53 7.90 -11.85
N ALA A 126 -0.68 7.02 -10.84
CA ALA A 126 0.27 5.95 -10.54
C ALA A 126 -0.09 4.66 -11.29
N ASP A 127 0.92 3.91 -11.72
CA ASP A 127 0.72 2.57 -12.29
C ASP A 127 0.54 1.54 -11.18
N LEU A 128 -0.71 1.36 -10.73
CA LEU A 128 -1.06 0.43 -9.66
C LEU A 128 -0.72 -1.04 -9.98
N SER A 129 -0.45 -1.39 -11.24
CA SER A 129 -0.05 -2.75 -11.62
C SER A 129 1.37 -3.11 -11.18
N LYS A 130 2.22 -2.12 -10.91
CA LYS A 130 3.58 -2.31 -10.39
C LYS A 130 3.63 -2.47 -8.88
N LEU A 131 2.53 -2.15 -8.19
CA LEU A 131 2.46 -2.25 -6.74
C LEU A 131 2.25 -3.70 -6.30
N ASN A 132 2.80 -4.05 -5.13
CA ASN A 132 2.44 -5.30 -4.49
C ASN A 132 0.93 -5.29 -4.12
N PRO A 133 0.30 -6.47 -3.91
CA PRO A 133 -1.13 -6.54 -3.67
C PRO A 133 -1.63 -5.70 -2.49
N SER A 134 -0.86 -5.57 -1.41
CA SER A 134 -1.22 -4.76 -0.24
C SER A 134 -1.22 -3.27 -0.55
N HIS A 135 -0.18 -2.75 -1.20
CA HIS A 135 -0.08 -1.33 -1.55
C HIS A 135 -1.16 -0.96 -2.57
N ARG A 136 -1.44 -1.86 -3.53
CA ARG A 136 -2.55 -1.67 -4.47
C ARG A 136 -3.90 -1.61 -3.76
N ALA A 137 -4.14 -2.48 -2.78
CA ALA A 137 -5.39 -2.47 -2.03
C ALA A 137 -5.56 -1.18 -1.21
N VAL A 138 -4.49 -0.70 -0.57
CA VAL A 138 -4.49 0.58 0.15
C VAL A 138 -4.75 1.75 -0.80
N ALA A 139 -4.12 1.78 -1.97
CA ALA A 139 -4.36 2.82 -2.97
C ALA A 139 -5.83 2.89 -3.40
N ILE A 140 -6.45 1.73 -3.70
CA ILE A 140 -7.87 1.63 -4.06
C ILE A 140 -8.76 2.05 -2.89
N ASN A 141 -8.43 1.63 -1.67
CA ASN A 141 -9.14 2.04 -0.46
C ASN A 141 -9.13 3.55 -0.27
N ASN A 142 -7.98 4.19 -0.46
CA ASN A 142 -7.85 5.63 -0.33
C ASN A 142 -8.69 6.36 -1.37
N ILE A 143 -8.76 5.88 -2.63
CA ILE A 143 -9.66 6.47 -3.63
C ILE A 143 -11.13 6.38 -3.17
N ALA A 144 -11.57 5.21 -2.69
CA ALA A 144 -12.94 5.03 -2.21
C ALA A 144 -13.24 5.95 -1.01
N GLN A 145 -12.35 5.96 -0.01
CA GLN A 145 -12.46 6.80 1.18
C GLN A 145 -12.53 8.28 0.83
N PHE A 146 -11.61 8.77 -0.01
CA PHE A 146 -11.57 10.17 -0.43
C PHE A 146 -12.81 10.56 -1.26
N SER A 147 -13.36 9.62 -2.03
CA SER A 147 -14.61 9.84 -2.76
C SER A 147 -15.77 10.06 -1.78
N TYR A 148 -15.90 9.24 -0.73
CA TYR A 148 -16.90 9.47 0.33
C TYR A 148 -16.68 10.80 1.07
N PHE A 149 -15.43 11.16 1.36
CA PHE A 149 -15.13 12.43 2.03
C PHE A 149 -15.48 13.67 1.21
N LEU A 150 -15.58 13.52 -0.12
CA LEU A 150 -16.04 14.53 -1.07
C LEU A 150 -17.56 14.45 -1.33
N GLY A 151 -18.29 13.52 -0.70
CA GLY A 151 -19.71 13.27 -0.98
C GLY A 151 -19.98 12.60 -2.33
N ARG A 152 -18.95 12.02 -2.96
CA ARG A 152 -19.07 11.27 -4.22
C ARG A 152 -19.39 9.80 -3.91
N ASP A 153 -20.55 9.59 -3.30
CA ASP A 153 -20.94 8.32 -2.70
C ASP A 153 -21.01 7.17 -3.73
N ALA A 154 -21.52 7.47 -4.93
CA ALA A 154 -21.58 6.50 -6.03
C ALA A 154 -20.19 6.03 -6.48
N ASP A 155 -19.23 6.97 -6.61
CA ASP A 155 -17.85 6.65 -6.98
C ASP A 155 -17.18 5.80 -5.90
N GLY A 156 -17.29 6.22 -4.63
CA GLY A 156 -16.75 5.48 -3.50
C GLY A 156 -17.30 4.06 -3.41
N THR A 157 -18.62 3.92 -3.56
CA THR A 157 -19.31 2.63 -3.54
C THR A 157 -18.83 1.73 -4.67
N LYS A 158 -18.72 2.26 -5.89
CA LYS A 158 -18.24 1.51 -7.06
C LYS A 158 -16.83 0.94 -6.83
N TYR A 159 -15.90 1.72 -6.28
CA TYR A 159 -14.56 1.23 -5.97
C TYR A 159 -14.58 0.11 -4.93
N VAL A 160 -15.45 0.19 -3.93
CA VAL A 160 -15.63 -0.87 -2.92
C VAL A 160 -16.22 -2.13 -3.55
N GLU A 161 -17.29 -2.02 -4.33
CA GLU A 161 -17.96 -3.17 -4.95
C GLU A 161 -17.05 -3.90 -5.95
N ASP A 162 -16.38 -3.16 -6.83
CA ASP A 162 -15.44 -3.72 -7.82
C ASP A 162 -14.25 -4.47 -7.17
N ASN A 163 -13.94 -4.17 -5.90
CA ASN A 163 -12.76 -4.70 -5.20
C ASN A 163 -13.11 -5.37 -3.86
N PHE A 164 -14.38 -5.72 -3.65
CA PHE A 164 -14.93 -6.05 -2.33
C PHE A 164 -14.17 -7.17 -1.60
N GLN A 165 -13.86 -8.26 -2.32
CA GLN A 165 -13.11 -9.40 -1.76
C GLN A 165 -11.70 -9.01 -1.29
N VAL A 166 -11.00 -8.17 -2.09
CA VAL A 166 -9.66 -7.70 -1.75
C VAL A 166 -9.72 -6.78 -0.54
N MET A 167 -10.68 -5.85 -0.51
CA MET A 167 -10.81 -4.90 0.61
C MET A 167 -11.21 -5.61 1.90
N GLN A 168 -12.11 -6.60 1.86
CA GLN A 168 -12.43 -7.42 3.02
C GLN A 168 -11.22 -8.19 3.56
N LYS A 169 -10.39 -8.76 2.67
CA LYS A 169 -9.15 -9.45 3.08
C LYS A 169 -8.24 -8.54 3.91
N TYR A 170 -8.11 -7.27 3.53
CA TYR A 170 -7.26 -6.31 4.25
C TYR A 170 -7.95 -5.69 5.47
N LEU A 171 -9.28 -5.61 5.48
CA LEU A 171 -10.06 -5.27 6.67
C LEU A 171 -9.81 -6.27 7.82
N SER A 172 -9.66 -7.56 7.51
CA SER A 172 -9.32 -8.60 8.50
C SER A 172 -7.85 -8.59 8.93
N ASN A 173 -6.99 -7.77 8.31
CA ASN A 173 -5.58 -7.66 8.68
C ASN A 173 -5.39 -6.55 9.73
N LYS A 174 -4.93 -6.91 10.93
CA LYS A 174 -4.76 -5.97 12.06
C LYS A 174 -3.93 -4.73 11.72
N ASN A 175 -2.94 -4.83 10.84
CA ASN A 175 -2.06 -3.72 10.48
C ASN A 175 -2.72 -2.71 9.52
N PHE A 176 -3.82 -3.10 8.85
CA PHE A 176 -4.51 -2.25 7.88
C PHE A 176 -5.96 -1.96 8.27
N ALA A 177 -6.51 -2.70 9.24
CA ALA A 177 -7.93 -2.69 9.57
C ALA A 177 -8.51 -1.28 9.73
N ALA A 178 -7.84 -0.39 10.46
CA ALA A 178 -8.34 0.96 10.74
C ALA A 178 -8.68 1.76 9.47
N THR A 179 -7.82 1.77 8.45
CA THR A 179 -8.08 2.56 7.22
C THR A 179 -9.21 1.97 6.39
N PHE A 180 -9.36 0.64 6.39
CA PHE A 180 -10.45 -0.04 5.69
C PHE A 180 -11.77 0.13 6.44
N MET A 181 -11.76 0.12 7.78
CA MET A 181 -12.97 0.34 8.59
C MET A 181 -13.64 1.65 8.24
N THR A 182 -12.87 2.75 8.10
CA THR A 182 -13.42 4.06 7.68
C THR A 182 -14.19 3.97 6.36
N THR A 183 -13.63 3.29 5.36
CA THR A 183 -14.30 3.08 4.06
C THR A 183 -15.57 2.23 4.20
N PHE A 184 -15.49 1.17 5.00
CA PHE A 184 -16.63 0.27 5.23
C PHE A 184 -17.73 0.91 6.06
N SER A 185 -17.44 1.89 6.92
CA SER A 185 -18.44 2.70 7.63
C SER A 185 -19.38 3.40 6.64
N PHE A 186 -18.84 4.13 5.66
CA PHE A 186 -19.65 4.78 4.63
C PHE A 186 -20.36 3.77 3.74
N TYR A 187 -19.66 2.73 3.29
CA TYR A 187 -20.24 1.70 2.43
C TYR A 187 -21.47 1.06 3.06
N TYR A 188 -21.40 0.66 4.34
CA TYR A 188 -22.54 0.04 5.01
C TYR A 188 -23.64 1.04 5.36
N TYR A 189 -23.29 2.29 5.68
CA TYR A 189 -24.27 3.37 5.87
C TYR A 189 -25.10 3.58 4.61
N LEU A 190 -24.47 3.72 3.44
CA LEU A 190 -25.15 3.92 2.16
C LEU A 190 -26.01 2.74 1.71
N ARG A 191 -25.74 1.54 2.24
CA ARG A 191 -26.53 0.32 1.99
C ARG A 191 -27.62 0.09 3.05
N GLY A 192 -27.83 1.04 3.97
CA GLY A 192 -28.82 0.94 5.05
C GLY A 192 -28.47 -0.10 6.12
N ASN A 193 -27.23 -0.61 6.16
CA ASN A 193 -26.83 -1.59 7.16
C ASN A 193 -26.37 -0.88 8.44
N LYS A 194 -27.34 -0.46 9.26
CA LYS A 194 -27.12 0.28 10.52
C LYS A 194 -26.10 -0.38 11.43
N SER A 195 -26.30 -1.66 11.75
CA SER A 195 -25.45 -2.41 12.68
C SER A 195 -23.97 -2.44 12.26
N LYS A 196 -23.68 -2.73 10.99
CA LYS A 196 -22.28 -2.74 10.51
C LYS A 196 -21.70 -1.35 10.41
N ALA A 197 -22.46 -0.38 9.92
CA ALA A 197 -22.02 1.00 9.81
C ALA A 197 -21.63 1.57 11.18
N GLU A 198 -22.49 1.39 12.18
CA GLU A 198 -22.26 1.82 13.57
C GLU A 198 -21.00 1.17 14.14
N LYS A 199 -20.92 -0.16 14.10
CA LYS A 199 -19.78 -0.92 14.62
C LYS A 199 -18.45 -0.46 14.03
N TYR A 200 -18.35 -0.27 12.71
CA TYR A 200 -17.09 0.19 12.11
C TYR A 200 -16.77 1.64 12.48
N THR A 201 -17.78 2.51 12.52
CA THR A 201 -17.60 3.93 12.85
C THR A 201 -17.14 4.12 14.29
N GLU A 202 -17.77 3.42 15.25
CA GLU A 202 -17.36 3.46 16.65
C GLU A 202 -15.94 2.92 16.85
N ASN A 203 -15.58 1.85 16.15
CA ASN A 203 -14.21 1.33 16.20
C ASN A 203 -13.19 2.35 15.72
N VAL A 204 -13.44 3.03 14.59
CA VAL A 204 -12.52 4.07 14.07
C VAL A 204 -12.38 5.22 15.06
N ILE A 205 -13.50 5.72 15.61
CA ILE A 205 -13.50 6.76 16.64
C ILE A 205 -12.68 6.31 17.87
N GLY A 206 -12.90 5.08 18.32
CA GLY A 206 -12.17 4.48 19.43
C GLY A 206 -10.67 4.37 19.17
N PHE A 207 -10.25 3.96 17.96
CA PHE A 207 -8.84 3.90 17.58
C PHE A 207 -8.16 5.27 17.65
N ILE A 208 -8.79 6.32 17.12
CA ILE A 208 -8.22 7.67 17.13
C ILE A 208 -8.16 8.23 18.56
N LYS A 209 -9.22 8.07 19.35
CA LYS A 209 -9.23 8.55 20.74
C LYS A 209 -8.20 7.82 21.61
N ASN A 210 -8.07 6.50 21.45
CA ASN A 210 -7.16 5.69 22.25
C ASN A 210 -5.69 5.87 21.85
N SER A 211 -5.40 6.32 20.62
CA SER A 211 -4.02 6.62 20.22
C SER A 211 -3.48 7.90 20.88
N GLY A 212 -4.37 8.77 21.39
CA GLY A 212 -4.00 10.08 21.91
C GLY A 212 -3.49 11.04 20.83
N SER A 213 -3.73 10.73 19.56
CA SER A 213 -3.28 11.57 18.44
C SER A 213 -4.02 12.91 18.43
N SER A 214 -3.25 13.98 18.23
CA SER A 214 -3.74 15.33 17.99
C SER A 214 -3.36 15.83 16.60
N SER A 215 -2.98 14.91 15.68
CA SER A 215 -2.64 15.28 14.31
C SER A 215 -3.85 15.87 13.59
N GLU A 216 -3.62 16.85 12.72
CA GLU A 216 -4.70 17.52 11.98
C GLU A 216 -5.51 16.52 11.15
N GLY A 217 -4.83 15.56 10.51
CA GLY A 217 -5.48 14.51 9.73
C GLY A 217 -6.41 13.63 10.57
N ASP A 218 -5.97 13.20 11.76
CA ASP A 218 -6.79 12.36 12.63
C ASP A 218 -8.00 13.11 13.18
N MET A 219 -7.84 14.40 13.50
CA MET A 219 -8.95 15.25 13.94
C MET A 219 -10.01 15.45 12.85
N VAL A 220 -9.59 15.59 11.59
CA VAL A 220 -10.52 15.66 10.45
C VAL A 220 -11.27 14.35 10.27
N ILE A 221 -10.59 13.20 10.36
CA ILE A 221 -11.25 11.88 10.26
C ILE A 221 -12.21 11.70 11.44
N LEU A 222 -11.81 12.06 12.66
CA LEU A 222 -12.64 11.98 13.85
C LEU A 222 -13.93 12.80 13.70
N GLN A 223 -13.85 14.01 13.16
CA GLN A 223 -15.03 14.82 12.88
C GLN A 223 -15.95 14.13 11.88
N LYS A 224 -15.42 13.69 10.72
CA LYS A 224 -16.20 13.00 9.68
C LYS A 224 -16.87 11.72 10.19
N MET A 225 -16.19 10.96 11.04
CA MET A 225 -16.76 9.75 11.66
C MET A 225 -17.82 10.08 12.71
N SER A 226 -17.65 11.16 13.47
CA SER A 226 -18.66 11.63 14.43
C SER A 226 -19.93 12.06 13.70
N ASP A 227 -19.80 12.86 12.64
CA ASP A 227 -20.93 13.27 11.79
C ASP A 227 -21.64 12.07 11.16
N LEU A 228 -20.87 11.07 10.71
CA LEU A 228 -21.43 9.83 10.16
C LEU A 228 -22.17 9.03 11.22
N LEU A 229 -21.63 8.94 12.45
CA LEU A 229 -22.27 8.23 13.55
C LEU A 229 -23.62 8.85 13.94
N GLU A 230 -23.73 10.18 13.94
CA GLU A 230 -25.00 10.87 14.17
C GLU A 230 -26.03 10.51 13.09
N LYS A 231 -25.62 10.51 11.81
CA LYS A 231 -26.48 10.07 10.70
C LYS A 231 -26.90 8.62 10.83
N ILE A 232 -25.97 7.74 11.24
CA ILE A 232 -26.26 6.32 11.44
C ILE A 232 -27.29 6.12 12.55
N LYS A 233 -27.16 6.85 13.67
CA LYS A 233 -28.10 6.77 14.80
C LYS A 233 -29.50 7.25 14.43
N ALA A 234 -29.59 8.22 13.52
CA ALA A 234 -30.85 8.72 12.99
C ALA A 234 -31.50 7.80 11.93
N MET A 235 -30.80 6.77 11.44
CA MET A 235 -31.42 5.78 10.55
C MET A 235 -32.52 5.02 11.32
N PRO A 236 -33.64 4.68 10.66
CA PRO A 236 -34.63 3.82 11.27
C PRO A 236 -33.96 2.51 11.70
N ASP A 237 -34.36 1.99 12.85
CA ASP A 237 -33.98 0.62 13.18
C ASP A 237 -34.47 -0.29 12.05
N PRO A 238 -33.69 -1.33 11.67
CA PRO A 238 -34.19 -2.31 10.72
C PRO A 238 -35.54 -2.74 11.28
N GLU A 239 -36.62 -2.55 10.52
CA GLU A 239 -37.95 -3.01 10.94
C GLU A 239 -37.74 -4.42 11.48
N GLU A 240 -38.02 -4.61 12.78
CA GLU A 240 -38.26 -5.96 13.27
C GLU A 240 -39.29 -6.48 12.29
N ILE A 241 -38.88 -7.44 11.45
CA ILE A 241 -39.83 -8.20 10.68
C ILE A 241 -40.64 -8.90 11.76
N TYR A 242 -41.73 -8.26 12.18
CA TYR A 242 -42.79 -8.92 12.89
C TYR A 242 -43.21 -9.99 11.91
N ASP A 243 -42.82 -11.24 12.22
CA ASP A 243 -43.49 -12.42 11.67
C ASP A 243 -44.95 -12.28 12.07
N ASP A 244 -45.72 -11.58 11.24
CA ASP A 244 -47.17 -11.56 11.24
C ASP A 244 -47.64 -12.87 10.59
N ASP A 245 -47.19 -13.98 11.15
CA ASP A 245 -47.62 -15.35 10.90
C ASP A 245 -48.03 -15.93 12.26
N ASN A 246 -49.06 -15.36 12.88
CA ASN A 246 -49.93 -16.00 13.86
C ASN A 246 -51.19 -15.16 14.09
N GLU A 247 -52.17 -15.26 13.19
CA GLU A 247 -53.58 -15.61 13.49
C GLU A 247 -54.41 -15.81 12.21
#